data_AF-A0A1Z9B305-F1
#
_entry.id   AF-A0A1Z9B305-F1
#
_cell.length_a   1.000
_cell.length_b   1.000
_cell.length_c   1.000
_cell.angle_alpha   90.00
_cell.angle_beta   90.00
_cell.angle_gamma   90.00
#
_symmetry.space_group_name_H-M   'P 1'
#
loop_
_entity.id
_entity.type
_entity.pdbx_description
1 polymer ?
#
loop_
_entity_poly.entity_id
_entity_poly.type
_entity_poly.pdbx_seq_one_letter_code
_entity_poly.pdbx_strand_id
1 'polypeptide(L)'
;MTTPKKNDPLTLEEVTEAADIFMPLFDAVYSRMPEGSRVEDCLSVMESVAKLGHKLRADKADEEKKLKFGFNKTDLEETDA
;
A
#
# COMPACT_ATOMS: atom_id res chain seq x y z
N MET A 1 27.70 -20.19 10.19
CA MET A 1 27.12 -19.03 10.88
C MET A 1 25.76 -19.45 11.40
N THR A 2 25.51 -19.28 12.70
CA THR A 2 24.22 -19.63 13.31
C THR A 2 23.20 -18.58 12.90
N THR A 3 22.05 -19.00 12.38
CA THR A 3 20.96 -18.08 12.05
C THR A 3 20.48 -17.35 13.32
N PRO A 4 20.32 -16.02 13.31
CA PRO A 4 19.77 -15.27 14.44
C PRO A 4 18.39 -15.78 14.83
N LYS A 5 18.10 -15.84 16.13
CA LYS A 5 16.78 -16.16 16.66
C LYS A 5 15.93 -14.89 16.73
N LYS A 6 14.61 -15.03 16.68
CA LYS A 6 13.63 -13.92 16.65
C LYS A 6 13.80 -12.88 17.77
N ASN A 7 14.33 -13.27 18.93
CA ASN A 7 14.46 -12.41 20.11
C ASN A 7 15.90 -11.96 20.38
N ASP A 8 16.83 -12.25 19.47
CA ASP A 8 18.20 -11.76 19.60
C ASP A 8 18.20 -10.22 19.42
N PRO A 9 19.05 -9.47 20.14
CA PRO A 9 19.12 -8.02 20.01
C PRO A 9 19.46 -7.61 18.57
N LEU A 10 18.81 -6.54 18.08
CA LEU A 10 19.12 -5.97 16.78
C LEU A 10 20.43 -5.18 16.82
N THR A 11 21.22 -5.33 15.76
CA THR A 11 22.36 -4.47 15.46
C THR A 11 21.89 -3.10 14.93
N LEU A 12 22.79 -2.11 14.97
CA LEU A 12 22.50 -0.78 14.43
C LEU A 12 22.20 -0.84 12.92
N GLU A 13 22.89 -1.72 12.20
CA GLU A 13 22.72 -1.94 10.76
C GLU A 13 21.30 -2.43 10.47
N GLU A 14 20.82 -3.45 11.20
CA GLU A 14 19.45 -3.97 11.05
C GLU A 14 18.38 -2.92 11.35
N VAL A 15 18.58 -2.08 12.37
CA VAL A 15 17.65 -0.99 12.70
C VAL A 15 17.65 0.08 11.60
N THR A 16 18.82 0.38 11.04
CA THR A 16 18.98 1.37 9.98
C THR A 16 18.29 0.91 8.70
N GLU A 17 18.48 -0.34 8.30
CA GLU A 17 17.80 -0.93 7.15
C GLU A 17 16.27 -0.90 7.31
N ALA A 18 15.77 -1.19 8.52
CA ALA A 18 14.34 -1.07 8.80
C ALA A 18 13.84 0.38 8.74
N ALA A 19 14.63 1.33 9.23
CA ALA A 19 14.31 2.75 9.21
C ALA A 19 14.28 3.31 7.78
N ASP A 20 15.20 2.88 6.91
CA ASP A 20 15.26 3.30 5.50
C ASP A 20 14.00 2.89 4.72
N ILE A 21 13.33 1.81 5.14
CA ILE A 21 12.04 1.40 4.58
C ILE A 21 10.88 2.17 5.23
N PHE A 22 10.90 2.31 6.56
CA PHE A 22 9.79 2.88 7.30
C PHE A 22 9.68 4.40 7.17
N MET A 23 10.79 5.13 7.29
CA MET A 23 10.80 6.59 7.38
C MET A 23 10.27 7.29 6.12
N PRO A 24 10.56 6.84 4.88
CA PRO A 24 9.95 7.43 3.69
C PRO A 24 8.41 7.27 3.66
N LEU A 25 7.90 6.14 4.16
CA LEU A 25 6.45 5.90 4.25
C LEU A 25 5.82 6.77 5.34
N PHE A 26 6.50 6.88 6.48
CA PHE A 26 6.09 7.76 7.57
C PHE A 26 6.04 9.22 7.10
N ASP A 27 7.10 9.72 6.47
CA ASP A 27 7.19 11.11 5.99
C ASP A 27 6.11 11.42 4.94
N ALA A 28 5.83 10.48 4.02
CA ALA A 28 4.76 10.64 3.06
C ALA A 28 3.39 10.86 3.73
N VAL A 29 3.12 10.21 4.87
CA VAL A 29 1.87 10.41 5.60
C VAL A 29 1.93 11.66 6.47
N TYR A 30 3.01 11.81 7.25
CA TYR A 30 3.18 12.89 8.22
C TYR A 30 3.17 14.27 7.58
N SER A 31 3.82 14.43 6.42
CA SER A 31 3.84 15.70 5.66
C SER A 31 2.46 16.17 5.18
N ARG A 32 1.44 15.31 5.23
CA ARG A 32 0.06 15.62 4.85
C ARG A 32 -0.88 15.77 6.05
N MET A 33 -0.36 15.56 7.26
CA MET A 33 -1.15 15.72 8.47
C MET A 33 -1.34 17.19 8.85
N PRO A 34 -2.41 17.53 9.58
CA PRO A 34 -2.59 18.87 10.14
C PRO A 34 -1.41 19.28 11.03
N GLU A 35 -1.14 20.58 11.08
CA GLU A 35 -0.12 21.14 11.98
C GLU A 35 -0.43 20.79 13.45
N GLY A 36 0.61 20.45 14.22
CA GLY A 36 0.48 20.01 15.61
C GLY A 36 0.13 18.53 15.80
N SER A 37 -0.01 17.75 14.72
CA SER A 37 -0.22 16.30 14.82
C SER A 37 0.95 15.58 15.48
N ARG A 38 0.65 14.65 16.39
CA ARG A 38 1.66 13.86 17.09
C ARG A 38 2.07 12.64 16.26
N VAL A 39 3.24 12.08 16.59
CA VAL A 39 3.73 10.84 15.96
C VAL A 39 2.72 9.69 16.14
N GLU A 40 2.11 9.58 17.31
CA GLU A 40 1.09 8.55 17.62
C GLU A 40 -0.14 8.65 16.71
N ASP A 41 -0.58 9.88 16.42
CA ASP A 41 -1.69 10.14 15.50
C ASP A 41 -1.31 9.71 14.08
N CYS A 42 -0.08 10.00 13.66
CA CYS A 42 0.45 9.59 12.36
C CYS A 42 0.48 8.07 12.21
N LEU A 43 0.96 7.35 13.22
CA LEU A 43 0.97 5.88 13.20
C LEU A 43 -0.45 5.31 13.04
N SER A 44 -1.44 5.91 13.71
CA SER A 44 -2.84 5.52 13.58
C SER A 44 -3.41 5.81 12.18
N VAL A 45 -3.06 6.95 11.59
CA VAL A 45 -3.44 7.29 10.21
C VAL A 45 -2.77 6.35 9.21
N MET A 46 -1.50 6.00 9.41
CA MET A 46 -0.77 5.07 8.56
C MET A 46 -1.47 3.70 8.47
N GLU A 47 -2.05 3.18 9.55
CA GLU A 47 -2.83 1.94 9.51
C GLU A 47 -4.04 2.05 8.58
N SER A 48 -4.75 3.18 8.64
CA SER A 48 -5.92 3.45 7.80
C SER A 48 -5.52 3.60 6.33
N VAL A 49 -4.42 4.30 6.06
CA VAL A 49 -3.84 4.46 4.72
C VAL A 49 -3.39 3.12 4.16
N ALA A 50 -2.75 2.26 4.97
CA ALA A 50 -2.31 0.94 4.54
C ALA A 50 -3.50 0.03 4.16
N LYS A 51 -4.56 0.00 4.97
CA LYS A 51 -5.80 -0.74 4.67
C LYS A 51 -6.41 -0.27 3.34
N LEU A 52 -6.49 1.05 3.13
CA LEU A 52 -6.99 1.61 1.87
C LEU A 52 -6.08 1.25 0.68
N GLY A 53 -4.76 1.33 0.85
CA GLY A 53 -3.79 0.96 -0.17
C GLY A 53 -3.91 -0.50 -0.62
N HIS A 54 -4.13 -1.43 0.31
CA HIS A 54 -4.40 -2.84 -0.02
C HIS A 54 -5.71 -3.00 -0.79
N LYS A 55 -6.78 -2.31 -0.38
CA LYS A 55 -8.06 -2.33 -1.11
C LYS A 55 -7.89 -1.80 -2.54
N LEU A 56 -7.25 -0.65 -2.72
CA LEU A 56 -7.00 -0.07 -4.05
C LEU A 56 -6.17 -1.00 -4.95
N ARG A 57 -5.22 -1.75 -4.38
CA ARG A 57 -4.46 -2.77 -5.11
C ARG A 57 -5.34 -3.92 -5.58
N ALA A 58 -6.22 -4.42 -4.71
CA ALA A 58 -7.17 -5.48 -5.06
C ALA A 58 -8.15 -5.00 -6.15
N ASP A 59 -8.74 -3.81 -5.97
CA ASP A 59 -9.69 -3.22 -6.92
C ASP A 59 -9.04 -3.06 -8.30
N LYS A 60 -7.80 -2.55 -8.39
CA LYS A 60 -7.06 -2.45 -9.66
C LYS A 60 -6.84 -3.82 -10.32
N ALA A 61 -6.45 -4.82 -9.54
CA ALA A 61 -6.23 -6.16 -10.07
C ALA A 61 -7.54 -6.79 -10.60
N ASP A 62 -8.68 -6.47 -9.99
CA ASP A 62 -9.98 -6.96 -10.44
C ASP A 62 -10.48 -6.23 -11.69
N GLU A 63 -10.27 -4.91 -11.80
CA GLU A 63 -10.55 -4.16 -13.03
C GLU A 63 -9.70 -4.65 -14.21
N GLU A 64 -8.41 -4.93 -14.00
CA GLU A 64 -7.54 -5.52 -15.03
C GLU A 64 -8.03 -6.90 -15.49
N LYS A 65 -8.57 -7.73 -14.58
CA LYS A 65 -9.17 -9.03 -14.94
C LYS A 65 -10.46 -8.84 -15.73
N LYS A 66 -11.32 -7.90 -15.35
CA LYS A 66 -12.56 -7.58 -16.10
C LYS A 66 -12.24 -7.14 -17.52
N LEU A 67 -11.23 -6.28 -17.72
CA LEU A 67 -10.78 -5.86 -19.05
C LEU A 67 -10.24 -7.02 -19.89
N LYS A 68 -9.56 -7.99 -19.28
CA LYS A 68 -9.03 -9.18 -19.98
C LYS A 68 -10.08 -10.26 -20.25
N PHE A 69 -11.12 -10.34 -19.42
CA PHE A 69 -12.18 -11.36 -19.52
C PHE A 69 -13.43 -10.85 -20.25
N GLY A 70 -13.60 -9.53 -20.37
CA GLY A 70 -14.62 -8.88 -21.19
C GLY A 70 -14.27 -8.92 -22.67
N PHE A 71 -14.52 -10.06 -23.32
CA PHE A 71 -14.74 -10.07 -24.77
C PHE A 71 -15.71 -8.93 -25.12
N ASN A 72 -15.30 -8.03 -26.01
CA ASN A 72 -16.18 -7.04 -26.64
C ASN A 72 -17.48 -7.74 -27.08
N LYS A 73 -18.57 -7.57 -26.31
CA LYS A 73 -19.87 -7.44 -26.94
C LYS A 73 -19.89 -6.03 -27.46
N THR A 74 -19.30 -5.86 -28.65
CA THR A 74 -19.75 -4.80 -29.54
C THR A 74 -21.25 -5.02 -29.63
N ASP A 75 -22.02 -4.13 -29.04
CA ASP A 75 -23.42 -3.97 -29.39
C ASP A 75 -23.40 -3.68 -30.89
N LEU A 76 -23.56 -4.73 -31.69
CA LEU A 76 -24.08 -4.62 -33.04
C LEU A 76 -25.51 -4.11 -32.83
N GLU A 77 -25.64 -2.78 -32.71
CA GLU A 77 -26.87 -2.12 -33.11
C GLU A 77 -27.04 -2.45 -34.59
N GLU A 78 -27.78 -3.54 -34.84
CA GLU A 78 -28.51 -3.79 -36.07
C GLU A 78 -29.26 -2.50 -36.43
N THR A 79 -28.63 -1.71 -37.29
CA THR A 79 -29.33 -0.76 -38.15
C THR A 79 -29.82 -1.55 -39.34
N ASP A 80 -30.85 -2.38 -39.13
CA ASP A 80 -31.60 -3.01 -40.19
C ASP A 80 -32.87 -2.19 -40.49
N ALA A 81 -32.89 -1.65 -41.71
CA ALA A 81 -34.01 -1.25 -42.56
C ALA A 81 -34.89 -0.04 -42.18
#